data_AF-A0A091D9C9-F1
#
_entry.id   AF-A0A091D9C9-F1
#
_cell.length_a   1.000
_cell.length_b   1.000
_cell.length_c   1.000
_cell.angle_alpha   90.00
_cell.angle_beta   90.00
_cell.angle_gamma   90.00
#
_symmetry.space_group_name_H-M   'P 1'
#
loop_
_entity.id
_entity.type
_entity.pdbx_description
1 polymer ?
#
loop_
_entity_poly.entity_id
_entity_poly.type
_entity_poly.pdbx_seq_one_letter_code
_entity_poly.pdbx_strand_id
1 'polypeptide(L)'
;MCLLYNVIVDSSTMLSKSPGCLEMKKSTGVEDTARKCKSITIKTKVKIIERLYQSENKLVLVSSFHAALYIPVVLYCTTILRTEFALNEIMSSGGAEDDIPQGERKTVTDFCYLLDKSKQLFNGLRDLPQYGQKQWQSYFGRTFDVYTKLWKFQQQHRQVLDNRYGLKRWQIGEIASKIGQLYYHYYLRTSETSYLNEAFSFYSAIRQRSYYSQVNKEDRPELVVKKLRYYARFIVVCLLLNKMDVVKDLVKELSDEIEDYTHRFNTEDQVEWNLVLQEVAAFIEADPVMVLNDDNTIVITSNRLAETGAPLLEQGMIVGQLSLADALIIGNCNNQVKFSELTVDMFRMLQALEREPMNLASQMNKPGMQESADKPTRRENPHKYLLYKPTFSQLYTFLAASFKELPANSVLLIYLSATGVFPTGRSDSEGPYDFGGVLTNSNRDIINGDAIHKRNQSQKEMHCLHPGDLYPFTRKPLFIIVDSSNSVAYKLSASDPEFYPSSYSAYAESYEDGCEDYPTLSD
;
A
#
# COMPACT_ATOMS: atom_id res chain seq x y z
N MET A 1 6.18 -24.07 3.92
CA MET A 1 7.04 -22.97 4.39
C MET A 1 8.13 -23.42 5.37
N CYS A 2 7.83 -24.08 6.50
CA CYS A 2 8.88 -24.54 7.44
C CYS A 2 9.88 -25.58 6.88
N LEU A 3 9.48 -26.44 5.94
CA LEU A 3 10.39 -27.38 5.28
C LEU A 3 11.28 -26.73 4.20
N LEU A 4 10.84 -25.63 3.59
CA LEU A 4 11.65 -24.85 2.62
C LEU A 4 12.67 -23.95 3.33
N TYR A 5 12.35 -23.46 4.53
CA TYR A 5 13.26 -22.66 5.35
C TYR A 5 14.47 -23.49 5.82
N ASN A 6 14.28 -24.76 6.19
CA ASN A 6 15.36 -25.62 6.66
C ASN A 6 16.34 -26.05 5.54
N VAL A 7 15.88 -26.28 4.31
CA VAL A 7 16.76 -26.67 3.19
C VAL A 7 17.63 -25.50 2.70
N ILE A 8 17.13 -24.26 2.78
CA ILE A 8 17.85 -23.06 2.38
C ILE A 8 18.88 -22.64 3.45
N VAL A 9 18.55 -22.81 4.74
CA VAL A 9 19.46 -22.46 5.84
C VAL A 9 20.61 -23.47 5.96
N ASP A 10 20.36 -24.79 5.85
CA ASP A 10 21.43 -25.81 5.97
C ASP A 10 22.47 -25.77 4.84
N SER A 11 22.07 -25.32 3.65
CA SER A 11 22.97 -25.21 2.50
C SER A 11 23.95 -24.02 2.62
N SER A 12 23.58 -22.98 3.37
CA SER A 12 24.44 -21.82 3.63
C SER A 12 25.43 -22.06 4.78
N THR A 13 25.10 -22.93 5.74
CA THR A 13 26.00 -23.29 6.86
C THR A 13 27.10 -24.28 6.49
N MET A 14 26.91 -25.10 5.44
CA MET A 14 27.95 -26.04 4.95
C MET A 14 29.08 -25.34 4.16
N LEU A 15 28.88 -24.11 3.69
CA LEU A 15 29.91 -23.34 2.95
C LEU A 15 30.83 -22.51 3.85
N SER A 16 30.55 -22.40 5.15
CA SER A 16 31.38 -21.63 6.10
C SER A 16 32.32 -22.51 6.95
N LYS A 17 32.30 -23.83 6.77
CA LYS A 17 33.19 -24.76 7.50
C LYS A 17 33.70 -25.87 6.59
N SER A 18 34.73 -25.57 5.80
CA SER A 18 35.68 -26.59 5.34
C SER A 18 37.11 -26.01 5.31
N PRO A 19 38.05 -26.53 6.11
CA PRO A 19 39.43 -26.07 6.14
C PRO A 19 40.22 -26.79 5.04
N GLY A 20 40.54 -26.09 3.96
CA GLY A 20 41.34 -26.69 2.89
C GLY A 20 41.37 -25.90 1.60
N CYS A 21 41.76 -24.63 1.64
CA CYS A 21 42.18 -23.88 0.45
C CYS A 21 43.09 -22.71 0.84
N LEU A 22 44.12 -23.00 1.64
CA LEU A 22 45.33 -22.21 1.69
C LEU A 22 46.38 -22.98 0.88
N GLU A 23 47.10 -22.26 0.03
CA GLU A 23 48.13 -22.72 -0.92
C GLU A 23 47.64 -23.23 -2.28
N MET A 24 47.64 -22.34 -3.28
CA MET A 24 48.44 -22.51 -4.50
C MET A 24 48.53 -21.18 -5.25
N LYS A 25 49.75 -20.64 -5.32
CA LYS A 25 50.15 -19.51 -6.16
C LYS A 25 50.33 -19.98 -7.61
N LYS A 26 50.01 -19.08 -8.54
CA LYS A 26 50.45 -18.99 -9.96
C LYS A 26 49.88 -20.04 -10.95
N SER A 27 48.90 -19.63 -11.75
CA SER A 27 49.02 -19.48 -13.22
C SER A 27 47.68 -19.05 -13.84
N THR A 28 47.78 -18.42 -14.99
CA THR A 28 46.71 -17.86 -15.83
C THR A 28 45.62 -18.89 -16.17
N GLY A 29 44.37 -18.67 -15.75
CA GLY A 29 43.22 -19.54 -16.13
C GLY A 29 41.99 -19.54 -15.19
N VAL A 30 41.89 -18.63 -14.22
CA VAL A 30 40.88 -18.73 -13.13
C VAL A 30 39.50 -18.15 -13.48
N GLU A 31 39.37 -17.26 -14.45
CA GLU A 31 38.06 -16.66 -14.78
C GLU A 31 37.11 -17.62 -15.51
N ASP A 32 37.62 -18.45 -16.44
CA ASP A 32 36.77 -19.37 -17.22
C ASP A 32 36.26 -20.56 -16.40
N THR A 33 37.04 -21.00 -15.41
CA THR A 33 36.65 -22.13 -14.54
C THR A 33 35.60 -21.69 -13.52
N ALA A 34 35.71 -20.47 -12.97
CA ALA A 34 34.69 -19.87 -12.10
C ALA A 34 33.38 -19.57 -12.87
N ARG A 35 33.48 -19.15 -14.14
CA ARG A 35 32.33 -18.92 -15.01
C ARG A 35 31.64 -20.24 -15.41
N LYS A 36 32.40 -21.30 -15.68
CA LYS A 36 31.87 -22.66 -15.90
C LYS A 36 31.21 -23.25 -14.66
N CYS A 37 31.81 -23.12 -13.47
CA CYS A 37 31.19 -23.60 -12.22
C CYS A 37 29.90 -22.84 -11.88
N LYS A 38 29.83 -21.52 -12.08
CA LYS A 38 28.57 -20.75 -11.96
C LYS A 38 27.54 -21.18 -13.00
N SER A 39 27.94 -21.38 -14.26
CA SER A 39 27.04 -21.83 -15.34
C SER A 39 26.48 -23.23 -15.11
N ILE A 40 27.30 -24.17 -14.61
CA ILE A 40 26.87 -25.53 -14.26
C ILE A 40 25.93 -25.51 -13.05
N THR A 41 26.20 -24.68 -12.03
CA THR A 41 25.33 -24.53 -10.86
C THR A 41 23.96 -23.94 -11.23
N ILE A 42 23.94 -22.96 -12.15
CA ILE A 42 22.70 -22.36 -12.66
C ILE A 42 21.93 -23.35 -13.53
N LYS A 43 22.60 -24.09 -14.43
CA LYS A 43 21.95 -25.12 -15.27
C LYS A 43 21.36 -26.26 -14.45
N THR A 44 22.02 -26.66 -13.35
CA THR A 44 21.48 -27.68 -12.42
C THR A 44 20.28 -27.14 -11.62
N LYS A 45 20.32 -25.87 -11.19
CA LYS A 45 19.18 -25.21 -10.53
C LYS A 45 17.97 -25.05 -11.47
N VAL A 46 18.20 -24.68 -12.72
CA VAL A 46 17.15 -24.59 -13.75
C VAL A 46 16.55 -25.96 -14.06
N LYS A 47 17.37 -27.01 -14.20
CA LYS A 47 16.85 -28.39 -14.39
C LYS A 47 16.07 -28.94 -13.21
N ILE A 48 16.41 -28.55 -11.97
CA ILE A 48 15.64 -28.92 -10.78
C ILE A 48 14.31 -28.17 -10.75
N ILE A 49 14.31 -26.89 -11.11
CA ILE A 49 13.09 -26.07 -11.23
C ILE A 49 12.20 -26.60 -12.37
N GLU A 50 12.74 -26.96 -13.53
CA GLU A 50 12.00 -27.59 -14.63
C GLU A 50 11.44 -28.96 -14.27
N ARG A 51 12.19 -29.78 -13.50
CA ARG A 51 11.68 -31.07 -12.99
C ARG A 51 10.60 -30.91 -11.92
N LEU A 52 10.69 -29.88 -11.07
CA LEU A 52 9.64 -29.55 -10.11
C LEU A 52 8.37 -29.03 -10.83
N TYR A 53 8.55 -28.23 -11.88
CA TYR A 53 7.46 -27.71 -12.72
C TYR A 53 6.78 -28.82 -13.54
N GLN A 54 7.53 -29.82 -14.01
CA GLN A 54 6.96 -31.00 -14.68
C GLN A 54 6.28 -31.98 -13.71
N SER A 55 6.59 -31.95 -12.40
CA SER A 55 5.95 -32.80 -11.39
C SER A 55 4.69 -32.21 -10.75
N GLU A 56 4.46 -30.90 -10.89
CA GLU A 56 3.29 -30.19 -10.32
C GLU A 56 2.21 -29.84 -11.35
N ASN A 57 2.02 -30.67 -12.38
CA ASN A 57 0.97 -30.49 -13.38
C ASN A 57 -0.47 -30.80 -12.88
N LYS A 58 -0.73 -30.60 -11.58
CA LYS A 58 -2.05 -30.65 -10.94
C LYS A 58 -2.12 -29.73 -9.72
N LEU A 59 -1.97 -28.42 -9.90
CA LEU A 59 -2.52 -27.45 -8.95
C LEU A 59 -2.76 -26.10 -9.66
N VAL A 60 -3.92 -26.01 -10.30
CA VAL A 60 -4.46 -24.79 -10.91
C VAL A 60 -5.32 -24.07 -9.86
N LEU A 61 -5.30 -22.72 -9.90
CA LEU A 61 -6.08 -21.72 -9.13
C LEU A 61 -5.44 -21.17 -7.84
N VAL A 62 -4.77 -20.02 -7.99
CA VAL A 62 -4.49 -19.04 -6.92
C VAL A 62 -4.98 -17.68 -7.43
N SER A 63 -6.00 -17.09 -6.79
CA SER A 63 -6.59 -15.81 -7.18
C SER A 63 -6.43 -14.71 -6.09
N SER A 64 -6.27 -13.47 -6.56
CA SER A 64 -6.87 -12.24 -6.02
C SER A 64 -6.35 -11.52 -4.76
N PHE A 65 -5.11 -11.71 -4.29
CA PHE A 65 -4.69 -11.07 -3.02
C PHE A 65 -3.94 -9.72 -3.08
N HIS A 66 -3.79 -9.04 -4.23
CA HIS A 66 -2.60 -8.19 -4.35
C HIS A 66 -2.59 -7.20 -5.56
N ALA A 67 -3.74 -6.80 -6.09
CA ALA A 67 -3.84 -6.21 -7.43
C ALA A 67 -3.19 -4.80 -7.60
N ALA A 68 -3.10 -3.95 -6.58
CA ALA A 68 -2.48 -2.63 -6.75
C ALA A 68 -0.94 -2.63 -6.55
N LEU A 69 -0.39 -3.65 -5.90
CA LEU A 69 1.05 -3.76 -5.59
C LEU A 69 1.75 -5.02 -6.13
N TYR A 70 1.03 -6.02 -6.66
CA TYR A 70 1.57 -7.34 -7.05
C TYR A 70 1.32 -7.75 -8.51
N ILE A 71 0.37 -7.13 -9.22
CA ILE A 71 0.38 -7.14 -10.71
C ILE A 71 1.76 -6.66 -11.23
N PRO A 72 2.49 -5.76 -10.52
CA PRO A 72 3.89 -5.43 -10.81
C PRO A 72 4.95 -6.32 -10.13
N VAL A 73 4.63 -7.45 -9.49
CA VAL A 73 5.61 -8.33 -8.80
C VAL A 73 5.62 -9.73 -9.40
N VAL A 74 4.47 -10.32 -9.73
CA VAL A 74 4.41 -11.68 -10.31
C VAL A 74 4.77 -11.70 -11.80
N LEU A 75 4.31 -10.71 -12.59
CA LEU A 75 4.84 -10.48 -13.95
C LEU A 75 6.29 -9.95 -13.92
N TYR A 76 6.72 -9.36 -12.82
CA TYR A 76 8.06 -8.77 -12.67
C TYR A 76 9.12 -9.83 -12.37
N CYS A 77 8.80 -10.96 -11.73
CA CYS A 77 9.74 -12.08 -11.58
C CYS A 77 9.95 -12.88 -12.88
N THR A 78 8.93 -13.04 -13.73
CA THR A 78 9.09 -13.67 -15.07
C THR A 78 9.69 -12.71 -16.09
N THR A 79 9.43 -11.39 -15.95
CA THR A 79 10.01 -10.36 -16.82
C THR A 79 11.43 -9.98 -16.40
N ILE A 80 11.80 -9.90 -15.11
CA ILE A 80 13.18 -9.57 -14.67
C ILE A 80 14.20 -10.58 -15.19
N LEU A 81 13.89 -11.89 -15.14
CA LEU A 81 14.79 -12.93 -15.66
C LEU A 81 14.92 -12.88 -17.19
N ARG A 82 13.96 -12.30 -17.92
CA ARG A 82 14.02 -12.08 -19.38
C ARG A 82 14.61 -10.71 -19.76
N THR A 83 14.39 -9.66 -18.97
CA THR A 83 14.93 -8.31 -19.20
C THR A 83 16.39 -8.16 -18.78
N GLU A 84 16.89 -8.97 -17.82
CA GLU A 84 18.33 -9.07 -17.55
C GLU A 84 19.11 -9.67 -18.74
N PHE A 85 18.45 -10.46 -19.59
CA PHE A 85 19.04 -10.97 -20.84
C PHE A 85 18.97 -9.95 -21.98
N ALA A 86 17.84 -9.25 -22.14
CA ALA A 86 17.65 -8.28 -23.22
C ALA A 86 18.45 -6.96 -23.05
N LEU A 87 18.75 -6.53 -21.82
CA LEU A 87 19.61 -5.36 -21.59
C LEU A 87 21.10 -5.66 -21.79
N ASN A 88 21.52 -6.91 -21.65
CA ASN A 88 22.88 -7.33 -21.97
C ASN A 88 23.10 -7.53 -23.48
N GLU A 89 22.04 -7.78 -24.26
CA GLU A 89 22.12 -7.94 -25.72
C GLU A 89 22.23 -6.62 -26.49
N ILE A 90 21.87 -5.48 -25.90
CA ILE A 90 21.99 -4.15 -26.55
C ILE A 90 23.45 -3.62 -26.52
N MET A 91 24.35 -4.26 -25.77
CA MET A 91 25.77 -3.89 -25.71
C MET A 91 26.65 -4.54 -26.80
N SER A 92 26.06 -5.19 -27.82
CA SER A 92 26.84 -5.82 -28.89
C SER A 92 26.23 -5.61 -30.27
N SER A 93 26.20 -4.37 -30.75
CA SER A 93 26.20 -4.11 -32.20
C SER A 93 27.08 -2.90 -32.49
N GLY A 94 28.14 -3.14 -33.26
CA GLY A 94 29.29 -2.25 -33.38
C GLY A 94 29.14 -1.12 -34.40
N GLY A 95 30.08 -0.18 -34.31
CA GLY A 95 30.38 0.81 -35.36
C GLY A 95 31.00 2.09 -34.82
N ALA A 96 32.31 2.26 -35.06
CA ALA A 96 33.15 3.44 -34.83
C ALA A 96 33.43 3.85 -33.36
N GLU A 97 34.53 3.34 -32.80
CA GLU A 97 35.24 3.97 -31.68
C GLU A 97 35.94 5.24 -32.18
N ASP A 98 35.17 6.26 -32.57
CA ASP A 98 35.69 7.63 -32.71
C ASP A 98 35.74 8.27 -31.31
N ASP A 99 36.82 9.00 -31.03
CA ASP A 99 37.14 9.69 -29.77
C ASP A 99 35.92 10.35 -29.09
N ILE A 100 35.18 9.58 -28.28
CA ILE A 100 34.11 10.14 -27.45
C ILE A 100 34.79 10.99 -26.38
N PRO A 101 34.49 12.31 -26.29
CA PRO A 101 35.07 13.15 -25.25
C PRO A 101 34.84 12.51 -23.89
N GLN A 102 35.90 12.32 -23.10
CA GLN A 102 35.84 11.63 -21.80
C GLN A 102 34.74 12.18 -20.89
N GLY A 103 34.44 13.49 -21.00
CA GLY A 103 33.33 14.15 -20.33
C GLY A 103 31.95 13.61 -20.70
N GLU A 104 31.66 13.38 -21.99
CA GLU A 104 30.37 12.83 -22.45
C GLU A 104 30.18 11.38 -21.98
N ARG A 105 31.25 10.56 -22.05
CA ARG A 105 31.22 9.17 -21.57
C ARG A 105 30.98 9.09 -20.06
N LYS A 106 31.56 10.02 -19.30
CA LYS A 106 31.31 10.16 -17.87
C LYS A 106 29.86 10.55 -17.59
N THR A 107 29.31 11.52 -18.31
CA THR A 107 27.90 11.93 -18.19
C THR A 107 26.94 10.76 -18.39
N VAL A 108 27.16 9.91 -19.39
CA VAL A 108 26.33 8.72 -19.63
C VAL A 108 26.46 7.71 -18.49
N THR A 109 27.68 7.45 -18.03
CA THR A 109 27.94 6.53 -16.91
C THR A 109 27.25 7.01 -15.62
N ASP A 110 27.37 8.29 -15.30
CA ASP A 110 26.77 8.91 -14.11
C ASP A 110 25.23 8.87 -14.18
N PHE A 111 24.66 9.08 -15.37
CA PHE A 111 23.22 8.93 -15.59
C PHE A 111 22.73 7.50 -15.34
N CYS A 112 23.41 6.49 -15.89
CA CYS A 112 23.07 5.08 -15.67
C CYS A 112 23.15 4.72 -14.17
N TYR A 113 24.20 5.18 -13.48
CA TYR A 113 24.34 4.99 -12.04
C TYR A 113 23.17 5.59 -11.26
N LEU A 114 22.79 6.84 -11.56
CA LEU A 114 21.65 7.49 -10.92
C LEU A 114 20.35 6.75 -11.21
N LEU A 115 20.15 6.28 -12.44
CA LEU A 115 18.98 5.53 -12.86
C LEU A 115 18.85 4.22 -12.07
N ASP A 116 19.90 3.42 -12.00
CA ASP A 116 19.85 2.13 -11.31
C ASP A 116 19.76 2.28 -9.79
N LYS A 117 20.48 3.26 -9.22
CA LYS A 117 20.36 3.61 -7.81
C LYS A 117 18.94 4.07 -7.46
N SER A 118 18.30 4.87 -8.31
CA SER A 118 16.93 5.32 -8.11
C SER A 118 15.94 4.15 -8.11
N LYS A 119 16.09 3.19 -9.02
CA LYS A 119 15.26 1.98 -9.09
C LYS A 119 15.43 1.10 -7.86
N GLN A 120 16.68 0.88 -7.43
CA GLN A 120 16.97 0.07 -6.25
C GLN A 120 16.31 0.66 -4.99
N LEU A 121 16.46 1.97 -4.79
CA LEU A 121 15.83 2.67 -3.68
C LEU A 121 14.30 2.66 -3.81
N PHE A 122 13.75 2.91 -5.01
CA PHE A 122 12.30 2.87 -5.21
C PHE A 122 11.70 1.50 -4.85
N ASN A 123 12.37 0.41 -5.23
CA ASN A 123 11.90 -0.94 -4.92
C ASN A 123 11.95 -1.22 -3.42
N GLY A 124 13.01 -0.78 -2.73
CA GLY A 124 13.14 -0.96 -1.28
C GLY A 124 12.10 -0.19 -0.46
N LEU A 125 11.42 0.82 -1.03
CA LEU A 125 10.27 1.47 -0.36
C LEU A 125 9.11 0.51 -0.13
N ARG A 126 8.98 -0.57 -0.92
CA ARG A 126 7.92 -1.56 -0.78
C ARG A 126 8.14 -2.50 0.41
N ASP A 127 9.39 -2.72 0.77
CA ASP A 127 9.79 -3.64 1.84
C ASP A 127 9.70 -2.98 3.23
N LEU A 128 9.49 -1.67 3.26
CA LEU A 128 9.34 -0.92 4.51
C LEU A 128 7.97 -1.22 5.15
N PRO A 129 7.92 -1.37 6.48
CA PRO A 129 6.66 -1.48 7.20
C PRO A 129 5.68 -0.37 6.81
N GLN A 130 4.44 -0.76 6.54
CA GLN A 130 3.35 0.18 6.30
C GLN A 130 2.85 0.82 7.60
N TYR A 131 3.16 0.20 8.73
CA TYR A 131 2.92 0.70 10.08
C TYR A 131 4.18 1.35 10.65
N GLY A 132 4.00 2.35 11.52
CA GLY A 132 5.10 3.03 12.22
C GLY A 132 5.57 4.31 11.54
N GLN A 133 5.48 5.44 12.25
CA GLN A 133 5.62 6.79 11.69
C GLN A 133 7.05 7.17 11.29
N LYS A 134 8.09 6.62 11.94
CA LYS A 134 9.45 7.18 11.86
C LYS A 134 10.43 6.42 10.96
N GLN A 135 10.22 5.13 10.74
CA GLN A 135 11.25 4.29 10.09
C GLN A 135 11.38 4.55 8.59
N TRP A 136 10.30 4.95 7.92
CA TRP A 136 10.27 5.11 6.47
C TRP A 136 10.84 6.44 5.98
N GLN A 137 10.77 7.50 6.80
CA GLN A 137 11.08 8.88 6.39
C GLN A 137 12.51 9.05 5.86
N SER A 138 13.51 8.54 6.58
CA SER A 138 14.92 8.63 6.18
C SER A 138 15.22 7.89 4.88
N TYR A 139 14.56 6.74 4.67
CA TYR A 139 14.71 5.98 3.42
C TYR A 139 13.99 6.69 2.26
N PHE A 140 12.79 7.23 2.50
CA PHE A 140 12.06 8.03 1.53
C PHE A 140 12.84 9.28 1.11
N GLY A 141 13.37 10.05 2.08
CA GLY A 141 14.18 11.24 1.79
C GLY A 141 15.36 10.93 0.88
N ARG A 142 16.12 9.87 1.17
CA ARG A 142 17.22 9.42 0.29
C ARG A 142 16.74 9.03 -1.11
N THR A 143 15.60 8.35 -1.21
CA THR A 143 15.01 7.96 -2.50
C THR A 143 14.61 9.18 -3.31
N PHE A 144 13.91 10.12 -2.67
CA PHE A 144 13.45 11.36 -3.26
C PHE A 144 14.62 12.25 -3.72
N ASP A 145 15.69 12.34 -2.93
CA ASP A 145 16.90 13.08 -3.28
C ASP A 145 17.57 12.53 -4.54
N VAL A 146 17.68 11.20 -4.66
CA VAL A 146 18.26 10.56 -5.84
C VAL A 146 17.39 10.79 -7.08
N TYR A 147 16.06 10.69 -6.97
CA TYR A 147 15.17 11.01 -8.07
C TYR A 147 15.22 12.49 -8.47
N THR A 148 15.32 13.40 -7.50
CA THR A 148 15.47 14.84 -7.75
C THR A 148 16.79 15.14 -8.48
N LYS A 149 17.88 14.49 -8.05
CA LYS A 149 19.18 14.58 -8.74
C LYS A 149 19.09 14.03 -10.16
N LEU A 150 18.50 12.85 -10.35
CA LEU A 150 18.29 12.23 -11.66
C LEU A 150 17.47 13.13 -12.59
N TRP A 151 16.39 13.72 -12.08
CA TRP A 151 15.53 14.63 -12.83
C TRP A 151 16.26 15.89 -13.29
N LYS A 152 17.06 16.52 -12.42
CA LYS A 152 17.89 17.68 -12.78
C LYS A 152 19.00 17.28 -13.74
N PHE A 153 19.64 16.14 -13.51
CA PHE A 153 20.75 15.64 -14.34
C PHE A 153 20.32 15.45 -15.80
N GLN A 154 19.17 14.82 -16.04
CA GLN A 154 18.68 14.63 -17.41
C GLN A 154 18.29 15.94 -18.12
N GLN A 155 17.89 16.98 -17.37
CA GLN A 155 17.61 18.30 -17.95
C GLN A 155 18.89 19.02 -18.34
N GLN A 156 19.89 19.01 -17.46
CA GLN A 156 21.16 19.73 -17.65
C GLN A 156 22.01 19.10 -18.76
N HIS A 157 22.02 17.77 -18.86
CA HIS A 157 22.84 17.03 -19.81
C HIS A 157 22.05 16.48 -21.01
N ARG A 158 20.90 17.10 -21.30
CA ARG A 158 19.93 16.62 -22.28
C ARG A 158 20.55 16.26 -23.64
N GLN A 159 21.34 17.16 -24.21
CA GLN A 159 21.93 16.97 -25.54
C GLN A 159 22.87 15.75 -25.60
N VAL A 160 23.68 15.55 -24.56
CA VAL A 160 24.60 14.41 -24.49
C VAL A 160 23.83 13.10 -24.31
N LEU A 161 22.79 13.10 -23.48
CA LEU A 161 21.96 11.91 -23.26
C LEU A 161 21.14 11.54 -24.49
N ASP A 162 20.63 12.51 -25.24
CA ASP A 162 19.92 12.25 -26.49
C ASP A 162 20.87 11.67 -27.56
N ASN A 163 22.08 12.24 -27.71
CA ASN A 163 23.03 11.86 -28.77
C ASN A 163 23.85 10.60 -28.48
N ARG A 164 24.19 10.32 -27.21
CA ARG A 164 25.11 9.22 -26.83
C ARG A 164 24.42 8.09 -26.09
N TYR A 165 23.52 8.41 -25.16
CA TYR A 165 22.75 7.40 -24.43
C TYR A 165 21.52 6.94 -25.23
N GLY A 166 21.02 7.77 -26.15
CA GLY A 166 19.79 7.49 -26.89
C GLY A 166 18.53 7.70 -26.06
N LEU A 167 18.55 8.68 -25.14
CA LEU A 167 17.44 8.96 -24.21
C LEU A 167 16.14 9.22 -24.98
N LYS A 168 15.14 8.37 -24.75
CA LYS A 168 13.83 8.47 -25.40
C LYS A 168 12.84 9.32 -24.59
N ARG A 169 11.82 9.86 -25.27
CA ARG A 169 10.76 10.65 -24.60
C ARG A 169 10.06 9.90 -23.48
N TRP A 170 9.73 8.63 -23.73
CA TRP A 170 9.02 7.80 -22.77
C TRP A 170 9.85 7.50 -21.52
N GLN A 171 11.18 7.41 -21.62
CA GLN A 171 12.06 7.21 -20.46
C GLN A 171 12.00 8.39 -19.49
N ILE A 172 11.91 9.63 -20.01
CA ILE A 172 11.70 10.81 -19.16
C ILE A 172 10.30 10.78 -18.54
N GLY A 173 9.30 10.34 -19.31
CA GLY A 173 7.96 10.08 -18.81
C GLY A 173 7.95 9.08 -17.66
N GLU A 174 8.76 8.02 -17.71
CA GLU A 174 8.92 7.07 -16.61
C GLU A 174 9.54 7.70 -15.36
N ILE A 175 10.59 8.52 -15.52
CA ILE A 175 11.20 9.23 -14.39
C ILE A 175 10.18 10.17 -13.75
N ALA A 176 9.46 10.96 -14.56
CA ALA A 176 8.39 11.84 -14.10
C ALA A 176 7.26 11.07 -13.39
N SER A 177 6.85 9.93 -13.94
CA SER A 177 5.81 9.07 -13.38
C SER A 177 6.24 8.49 -12.03
N LYS A 178 7.52 8.17 -11.87
CA LYS A 178 8.08 7.71 -10.59
C LYS A 178 8.16 8.80 -9.55
N ILE A 179 8.47 10.04 -9.93
CA ILE A 179 8.42 11.18 -9.02
C ILE A 179 6.99 11.46 -8.58
N GLY A 180 6.03 11.42 -9.50
CA GLY A 180 4.59 11.50 -9.16
C GLY A 180 4.15 10.40 -8.19
N GLN A 181 4.65 9.16 -8.37
CA GLN A 181 4.41 8.06 -7.42
C GLN A 181 5.00 8.35 -6.03
N LEU A 182 6.19 8.94 -5.94
CA LEU A 182 6.78 9.30 -4.65
C LEU A 182 5.94 10.34 -3.91
N TYR A 183 5.49 11.38 -4.60
CA TYR A 183 4.59 12.38 -4.03
C TYR A 183 3.27 11.78 -3.55
N TYR A 184 2.67 10.90 -4.36
CA TYR A 184 1.47 10.16 -3.98
C TYR A 184 1.68 9.26 -2.75
N HIS A 185 2.79 8.51 -2.69
CA HIS A 185 3.13 7.70 -1.52
C HIS A 185 3.33 8.56 -0.27
N TYR A 186 3.95 9.73 -0.42
CA TYR A 186 4.13 10.65 0.70
C TYR A 186 2.79 11.22 1.18
N TYR A 187 1.88 11.53 0.26
CA TYR A 187 0.50 11.89 0.60
C TYR A 187 -0.20 10.79 1.40
N LEU A 188 -0.14 9.53 0.96
CA LEU A 188 -0.76 8.42 1.70
C LEU A 188 -0.24 8.27 3.14
N ARG A 189 1.01 8.69 3.38
CA ARG A 189 1.66 8.64 4.71
C ARG A 189 1.50 9.92 5.53
N THR A 190 0.99 11.01 4.97
CA THR A 190 0.93 12.31 5.66
C THR A 190 -0.45 12.95 5.63
N SER A 191 -1.33 12.49 4.74
CA SER A 191 -2.65 13.08 4.50
C SER A 191 -2.58 14.54 4.03
N GLU A 192 -1.42 15.02 3.58
CA GLU A 192 -1.20 16.40 3.15
C GLU A 192 -1.46 16.54 1.65
N THR A 193 -2.54 17.23 1.30
CA THR A 193 -3.04 17.37 -0.08
C THR A 193 -2.11 18.15 -1.00
N SER A 194 -1.15 18.91 -0.47
CA SER A 194 -0.12 19.59 -1.26
C SER A 194 0.71 18.59 -2.07
N TYR A 195 1.11 17.46 -1.47
CA TYR A 195 1.85 16.42 -2.17
C TYR A 195 1.00 15.70 -3.22
N LEU A 196 -0.31 15.57 -2.97
CA LEU A 196 -1.23 15.04 -3.97
C LEU A 196 -1.34 15.98 -5.20
N ASN A 197 -1.33 17.31 -4.98
CA ASN A 197 -1.27 18.30 -6.06
C ASN A 197 0.07 18.27 -6.83
N GLU A 198 1.20 18.00 -6.16
CA GLU A 198 2.48 17.78 -6.83
C GLU A 198 2.44 16.52 -7.71
N ALA A 199 1.88 15.41 -7.20
CA ALA A 199 1.69 14.19 -7.99
C ALA A 199 0.83 14.47 -9.25
N PHE A 200 -0.27 15.22 -9.09
CA PHE A 200 -1.11 15.66 -10.20
C PHE A 200 -0.30 16.48 -11.22
N SER A 201 0.53 17.41 -10.76
CA SER A 201 1.34 18.26 -11.64
C SER A 201 2.31 17.44 -12.50
N PHE A 202 2.97 16.43 -11.92
CA PHE A 202 3.82 15.51 -12.68
C PHE A 202 3.02 14.69 -13.70
N TYR A 203 1.89 14.11 -13.30
CA TYR A 203 1.09 13.30 -14.22
C TYR A 203 0.44 14.12 -15.33
N SER A 204 -0.04 15.32 -15.02
CA SER A 204 -0.56 16.27 -16.00
C SER A 204 0.53 16.70 -16.99
N ALA A 205 1.73 17.00 -16.52
CA ALA A 205 2.87 17.33 -17.40
C ALA A 205 3.24 16.18 -18.35
N ILE A 206 3.07 14.92 -17.92
CA ILE A 206 3.30 13.75 -18.78
C ILE A 206 2.30 13.71 -19.94
N ARG A 207 1.02 13.97 -19.67
CA ARG A 207 -0.06 14.03 -20.67
C ARG A 207 0.17 15.19 -21.64
N GLN A 208 0.34 16.40 -21.10
CA GLN A 208 0.51 17.63 -21.89
C GLN A 208 1.71 17.58 -22.84
N ARG A 209 2.79 16.92 -22.42
CA ARG A 209 4.00 16.75 -23.22
C ARG A 209 3.97 15.47 -24.05
N SER A 210 2.95 14.63 -23.94
CA SER A 210 2.82 13.37 -24.67
C SER A 210 4.11 12.53 -24.61
N TYR A 211 4.70 12.33 -23.42
CA TYR A 211 5.96 11.58 -23.29
C TYR A 211 5.83 10.14 -23.82
N TYR A 212 4.62 9.57 -23.80
CA TYR A 212 4.34 8.22 -24.29
C TYR A 212 3.86 8.13 -25.76
N SER A 213 3.90 9.23 -26.53
CA SER A 213 3.43 9.23 -27.93
C SER A 213 4.16 8.26 -28.86
N GLN A 214 5.43 7.94 -28.53
CA GLN A 214 6.27 7.05 -29.33
C GLN A 214 6.24 5.59 -28.86
N VAL A 215 5.60 5.28 -27.72
CA VAL A 215 5.58 3.92 -27.17
C VAL A 215 4.96 2.93 -28.15
N ASN A 216 3.86 3.34 -28.78
CA ASN A 216 3.11 2.53 -29.74
C ASN A 216 3.91 2.25 -31.03
N LYS A 217 5.05 2.93 -31.24
CA LYS A 217 5.95 2.71 -32.39
C LYS A 217 7.09 1.73 -32.09
N GLU A 218 7.41 1.48 -30.82
CA GLU A 218 8.49 0.58 -30.44
C GLU A 218 8.07 -0.90 -30.47
N ASP A 219 6.77 -1.19 -30.61
CA ASP A 219 6.19 -2.54 -30.69
C ASP A 219 6.56 -3.45 -29.50
N ARG A 220 6.65 -2.84 -28.30
CA ARG A 220 7.03 -3.51 -27.06
C ARG A 220 5.86 -3.50 -26.06
N PRO A 221 5.22 -4.65 -25.77
CA PRO A 221 4.03 -4.70 -24.92
C PRO A 221 4.31 -4.18 -23.50
N GLU A 222 5.51 -4.41 -22.96
CA GLU A 222 5.90 -3.93 -21.64
C GLU A 222 5.94 -2.39 -21.52
N LEU A 223 6.17 -1.68 -22.62
CA LEU A 223 6.14 -0.21 -22.63
C LEU A 223 4.71 0.32 -22.64
N VAL A 224 3.80 -0.35 -23.36
CA VAL A 224 2.37 -0.02 -23.35
C VAL A 224 1.79 -0.26 -21.96
N VAL A 225 2.11 -1.38 -21.32
CA VAL A 225 1.72 -1.65 -19.93
C VAL A 225 2.19 -0.55 -18.97
N LYS A 226 3.40 0.01 -19.15
CA LYS A 226 3.86 1.15 -18.35
C LYS A 226 3.00 2.41 -18.55
N LYS A 227 2.56 2.66 -19.79
CA LYS A 227 1.63 3.76 -20.15
C LYS A 227 0.25 3.55 -19.54
N LEU A 228 -0.33 2.35 -19.64
CA LEU A 228 -1.62 2.01 -19.02
C LEU A 228 -1.58 2.20 -17.49
N ARG A 229 -0.50 1.74 -16.85
CA ARG A 229 -0.30 1.94 -15.41
C ARG A 229 -0.10 3.41 -15.03
N TYR A 230 0.40 4.25 -15.93
CA TYR A 230 0.46 5.70 -15.71
C TYR A 230 -0.95 6.29 -15.68
N TYR A 231 -1.80 5.96 -16.66
CA TYR A 231 -3.19 6.42 -16.71
C TYR A 231 -3.98 6.02 -15.46
N ALA A 232 -3.92 4.74 -15.06
CA ALA A 232 -4.60 4.27 -13.86
C ALA A 232 -4.21 5.07 -12.60
N ARG A 233 -2.90 5.36 -12.42
CA ARG A 233 -2.43 6.20 -11.30
C ARG A 233 -2.88 7.64 -11.42
N PHE A 234 -2.92 8.19 -12.62
CA PHE A 234 -3.37 9.56 -12.83
C PHE A 234 -4.85 9.72 -12.51
N ILE A 235 -5.68 8.74 -12.89
CA ILE A 235 -7.11 8.67 -12.55
C ILE A 235 -7.29 8.69 -11.03
N VAL A 236 -6.57 7.83 -10.28
CA VAL A 236 -6.63 7.80 -8.80
C VAL A 236 -6.34 9.17 -8.20
N VAL A 237 -5.27 9.84 -8.64
CA VAL A 237 -4.93 11.19 -8.15
C VAL A 237 -6.01 12.21 -8.49
N CYS A 238 -6.61 12.15 -9.68
CA CYS A 238 -7.68 13.05 -10.07
C CYS A 238 -8.96 12.82 -9.26
N LEU A 239 -9.30 11.56 -8.94
CA LEU A 239 -10.43 11.22 -8.07
C LEU A 239 -10.24 11.80 -6.67
N LEU A 240 -9.06 11.63 -6.06
CA LEU A 240 -8.75 12.15 -4.72
C LEU A 240 -8.71 13.69 -4.65
N LEU A 241 -8.44 14.36 -5.76
CA LEU A 241 -8.50 15.82 -5.91
C LEU A 241 -9.86 16.33 -6.41
N ASN A 242 -10.86 15.46 -6.57
CA ASN A 242 -12.18 15.78 -7.10
C ASN A 242 -12.15 16.51 -8.47
N LYS A 243 -11.22 16.14 -9.35
CA LYS A 243 -11.08 16.70 -10.71
C LYS A 243 -11.84 15.85 -11.73
N MET A 244 -13.16 15.77 -11.59
CA MET A 244 -14.00 14.81 -12.32
C MET A 244 -13.99 15.00 -13.84
N ASP A 245 -13.86 16.23 -14.35
CA ASP A 245 -13.75 16.47 -15.79
C ASP A 245 -12.50 15.81 -16.37
N VAL A 246 -11.37 15.92 -15.67
CA VAL A 246 -10.12 15.28 -16.05
C VAL A 246 -10.24 13.75 -15.94
N VAL A 247 -10.93 13.24 -14.92
CA VAL A 247 -11.18 11.79 -14.77
C VAL A 247 -11.92 11.24 -15.99
N LYS A 248 -13.00 11.89 -16.43
CA LYS A 248 -13.78 11.45 -17.60
C LYS A 248 -12.93 11.39 -18.86
N ASP A 249 -12.11 12.41 -19.11
CA ASP A 249 -11.17 12.42 -20.23
C ASP A 249 -10.16 11.26 -20.14
N LEU A 250 -9.57 11.05 -18.96
CA LEU A 250 -8.54 10.01 -18.77
C LEU A 250 -9.10 8.60 -18.88
N VAL A 251 -10.33 8.36 -18.46
CA VAL A 251 -11.00 7.06 -18.61
C VAL A 251 -11.22 6.75 -20.08
N LYS A 252 -11.67 7.74 -20.87
CA LYS A 252 -11.82 7.58 -22.31
C LYS A 252 -10.47 7.28 -22.97
N GLU A 253 -9.44 8.08 -22.69
CA GLU A 253 -8.08 7.83 -23.22
C GLU A 253 -7.55 6.45 -22.81
N LEU A 254 -7.78 6.02 -21.57
CA LEU A 254 -7.37 4.69 -21.11
C LEU A 254 -8.10 3.57 -21.86
N SER A 255 -9.40 3.74 -22.15
CA SER A 255 -10.18 2.79 -22.96
C SER A 255 -9.58 2.64 -24.35
N ASP A 256 -9.34 3.76 -25.04
CA ASP A 256 -8.76 3.77 -26.39
C ASP A 256 -7.38 3.07 -26.41
N GLU A 257 -6.56 3.28 -25.38
CA GLU A 257 -5.23 2.65 -25.27
C GLU A 257 -5.31 1.15 -24.95
N ILE A 258 -6.29 0.68 -24.18
CA ILE A 258 -6.49 -0.75 -23.88
C ILE A 258 -7.00 -1.47 -25.14
N GLU A 259 -7.89 -0.86 -25.90
CA GLU A 259 -8.37 -1.39 -27.18
C GLU A 259 -7.22 -1.56 -28.17
N ASP A 260 -6.39 -0.52 -28.34
CA ASP A 260 -5.21 -0.53 -29.20
C ASP A 260 -4.17 -1.57 -28.74
N TYR A 261 -3.93 -1.67 -27.42
CA TYR A 261 -3.04 -2.68 -26.84
C TYR A 261 -3.52 -4.11 -27.13
N THR A 262 -4.80 -4.37 -26.87
CA THR A 262 -5.42 -5.68 -27.09
C THR A 262 -5.34 -6.08 -28.55
N HIS A 263 -5.73 -5.17 -29.46
CA HIS A 263 -5.77 -5.45 -30.89
C HIS A 263 -4.38 -5.79 -31.44
N ARG A 264 -3.33 -5.15 -30.92
CA ARG A 264 -1.95 -5.37 -31.38
C ARG A 264 -1.32 -6.64 -30.85
N PHE A 265 -1.48 -6.92 -29.55
CA PHE A 265 -0.69 -7.94 -28.88
C PHE A 265 -1.48 -9.20 -28.51
N ASN A 266 -2.82 -9.19 -28.60
CA ASN A 266 -3.70 -10.32 -28.28
C ASN A 266 -3.33 -11.01 -26.96
N THR A 267 -3.30 -10.24 -25.87
CA THR A 267 -2.73 -10.66 -24.60
C THR A 267 -3.77 -11.19 -23.62
N GLU A 268 -3.37 -12.18 -22.81
CA GLU A 268 -4.23 -12.77 -21.78
C GLU A 268 -4.63 -11.78 -20.67
N ASP A 269 -3.84 -10.71 -20.47
CA ASP A 269 -4.09 -9.66 -19.47
C ASP A 269 -5.17 -8.64 -19.89
N GLN A 270 -5.75 -8.76 -21.09
CA GLN A 270 -6.88 -7.93 -21.53
C GLN A 270 -8.03 -7.96 -20.51
N VAL A 271 -8.34 -9.15 -19.96
CA VAL A 271 -9.43 -9.32 -19.00
C VAL A 271 -9.17 -8.47 -17.76
N GLU A 272 -7.93 -8.41 -17.27
CA GLU A 272 -7.56 -7.60 -16.11
C GLU A 272 -7.70 -6.11 -16.40
N TRP A 273 -7.26 -5.65 -17.58
CA TRP A 273 -7.39 -4.24 -17.97
C TRP A 273 -8.84 -3.80 -18.18
N ASN A 274 -9.67 -4.67 -18.74
CA ASN A 274 -11.12 -4.42 -18.84
C ASN A 274 -11.79 -4.36 -17.47
N LEU A 275 -11.39 -5.23 -16.54
CA LEU A 275 -11.86 -5.15 -15.15
C LEU A 275 -11.46 -3.83 -14.50
N VAL A 276 -10.25 -3.31 -14.76
CA VAL A 276 -9.84 -1.99 -14.28
C VAL A 276 -10.76 -0.88 -14.80
N LEU A 277 -11.11 -0.89 -16.09
CA LEU A 277 -12.06 0.09 -16.65
C LEU A 277 -13.45 -0.01 -16.02
N GLN A 278 -13.95 -1.23 -15.84
CA GLN A 278 -15.24 -1.48 -15.20
C GLN A 278 -15.25 -1.00 -13.75
N GLU A 279 -14.18 -1.26 -12.99
CA GLU A 279 -14.00 -0.77 -11.62
C GLU A 279 -14.03 0.76 -11.57
N VAL A 280 -13.31 1.44 -12.46
CA VAL A 280 -13.31 2.92 -12.53
C VAL A 280 -14.69 3.46 -12.86
N ALA A 281 -15.36 2.89 -13.87
CA ALA A 281 -16.69 3.34 -14.28
C ALA A 281 -17.71 3.18 -13.14
N ALA A 282 -17.73 2.00 -12.50
CA ALA A 282 -18.60 1.74 -11.36
C ALA A 282 -18.29 2.68 -10.18
N PHE A 283 -17.01 2.98 -9.94
CA PHE A 283 -16.60 3.91 -8.88
C PHE A 283 -17.10 5.33 -9.14
N ILE A 284 -16.98 5.83 -10.37
CA ILE A 284 -17.47 7.17 -10.76
C ILE A 284 -18.99 7.25 -10.65
N GLU A 285 -19.70 6.18 -11.01
CA GLU A 285 -21.17 6.11 -10.91
C GLU A 285 -21.65 6.08 -9.45
N ALA A 286 -20.90 5.42 -8.56
CA ALA A 286 -21.26 5.27 -7.15
C ALA A 286 -20.82 6.45 -6.26
N ASP A 287 -19.85 7.26 -6.69
CA ASP A 287 -19.33 8.38 -5.89
C ASP A 287 -20.35 9.49 -5.55
N PRO A 288 -21.20 10.01 -6.47
CA PRO A 288 -22.00 11.20 -6.19
C PRO A 288 -22.96 10.97 -5.01
N VAL A 289 -22.67 11.64 -3.89
CA VAL A 289 -23.64 11.84 -2.80
C VAL A 289 -24.54 12.98 -3.23
N MET A 290 -25.61 12.66 -3.95
CA MET A 290 -26.65 13.64 -4.26
C MET A 290 -27.50 13.83 -3.00
N VAL A 291 -27.21 14.89 -2.24
CA VAL A 291 -28.12 15.32 -1.17
C VAL A 291 -29.15 16.26 -1.79
N LEU A 292 -30.42 15.90 -1.67
CA LEU A 292 -31.53 16.80 -1.94
C LEU A 292 -31.63 17.75 -0.74
N ASN A 293 -31.44 19.05 -0.97
CA ASN A 293 -31.84 20.04 0.03
C ASN A 293 -33.37 20.10 0.15
N ASP A 294 -33.87 20.77 1.19
CA ASP A 294 -35.30 21.05 1.40
C ASP A 294 -35.97 21.71 0.17
N ASP A 295 -35.19 22.40 -0.67
CA ASP A 295 -35.64 23.02 -1.93
C ASP A 295 -35.56 22.09 -3.16
N ASN A 296 -35.34 20.78 -2.97
CA ASN A 296 -35.15 19.80 -4.04
C ASN A 296 -33.95 20.09 -4.99
N THR A 297 -33.03 20.96 -4.58
CA THR A 297 -31.79 21.23 -5.31
C THR A 297 -30.72 20.22 -4.92
N ILE A 298 -30.05 19.63 -5.91
CA ILE A 298 -28.91 18.73 -5.69
C ILE A 298 -27.72 19.56 -5.20
N VAL A 299 -27.28 19.35 -3.97
CA VAL A 299 -26.02 19.91 -3.47
C VAL A 299 -24.94 18.83 -3.49
N ILE A 300 -23.84 19.13 -4.18
CA ILE A 300 -22.61 18.34 -4.13
C ILE A 300 -21.82 18.87 -2.93
N THR A 301 -21.97 18.22 -1.78
CA THR A 301 -21.21 18.58 -0.58
C THR A 301 -19.76 18.14 -0.74
N SER A 302 -18.81 19.05 -0.58
CA SER A 302 -17.40 18.69 -0.40
C SER A 302 -17.31 17.74 0.79
N ASN A 303 -16.73 16.55 0.60
CA ASN A 303 -16.54 15.59 1.68
C ASN A 303 -15.43 16.03 2.65
N ARG A 304 -14.77 17.19 2.46
CA ARG A 304 -13.63 17.66 3.27
C ARG A 304 -14.09 18.65 4.33
N LEU A 305 -13.33 18.73 5.41
CA LEU A 305 -13.63 19.65 6.52
C LEU A 305 -13.33 21.10 6.11
N ALA A 306 -14.38 21.87 5.88
CA ALA A 306 -14.30 23.32 5.68
C ALA A 306 -14.03 24.03 7.01
N GLU A 307 -13.21 25.09 6.96
CA GLU A 307 -12.82 25.87 8.15
C GLU A 307 -14.01 26.56 8.83
N THR A 308 -15.04 26.90 8.05
CA THR A 308 -16.28 27.57 8.49
C THR A 308 -17.43 26.63 8.81
N GLY A 309 -17.29 25.32 8.57
CA GLY A 309 -18.37 24.33 8.67
C GLY A 309 -18.42 23.56 9.99
N ALA A 310 -17.45 23.75 10.89
CA ALA A 310 -17.47 23.07 12.18
C ALA A 310 -18.53 23.70 13.10
N PRO A 311 -19.45 22.92 13.70
CA PRO A 311 -20.42 23.46 14.64
C PRO A 311 -19.70 24.17 15.80
N LEU A 312 -20.23 25.32 16.22
CA LEU A 312 -19.74 26.03 17.40
C LEU A 312 -19.79 25.09 18.60
N LEU A 313 -18.67 24.98 19.30
CA LEU A 313 -18.56 24.15 20.49
C LEU A 313 -19.51 24.68 21.56
N GLU A 314 -20.19 23.76 22.26
CA GLU A 314 -21.10 24.14 23.35
C GLU A 314 -20.33 24.87 24.46
N GLN A 315 -21.00 25.86 25.05
CA GLN A 315 -20.43 26.74 26.07
C GLN A 315 -20.05 25.91 27.30
N GLY A 316 -18.75 25.75 27.57
CA GLY A 316 -18.22 24.93 28.67
C GLY A 316 -17.32 23.77 28.23
N MET A 317 -17.27 23.43 26.94
CA MET A 317 -16.30 22.47 26.41
C MET A 317 -14.90 23.10 26.33
N ILE A 318 -13.92 22.48 27.00
CA ILE A 318 -12.52 22.90 26.90
C ILE A 318 -11.94 22.42 25.57
N VAL A 319 -11.82 23.34 24.61
CA VAL A 319 -11.24 23.10 23.28
C VAL A 319 -9.73 22.86 23.41
N GLY A 320 -9.21 21.81 22.78
CA GLY A 320 -7.77 21.62 22.59
C GLY A 320 -7.08 20.64 23.55
N GLN A 321 -7.81 19.87 24.36
CA GLN A 321 -7.20 18.80 25.15
C GLN A 321 -6.88 17.54 24.33
N LEU A 322 -7.66 17.27 23.27
CA LEU A 322 -7.51 16.08 22.43
C LEU A 322 -7.46 16.45 20.95
N SER A 323 -6.50 15.90 20.23
CA SER A 323 -6.38 16.01 18.77
C SER A 323 -6.55 14.64 18.10
N LEU A 324 -7.32 14.57 17.02
CA LEU A 324 -7.33 13.36 16.20
C LEU A 324 -5.98 13.26 15.48
N ALA A 325 -5.15 12.29 15.86
CA ALA A 325 -3.79 12.14 15.33
C ALA A 325 -3.68 11.00 14.32
N ASP A 326 -4.32 9.86 14.61
CA ASP A 326 -4.29 8.66 13.78
C ASP A 326 -5.71 8.19 13.46
N ALA A 327 -5.91 7.64 12.27
CA ALA A 327 -7.14 6.98 11.85
C ALA A 327 -6.83 5.69 11.08
N LEU A 328 -7.46 4.59 11.48
CA LEU A 328 -7.51 3.35 10.72
C LEU A 328 -8.83 3.29 9.96
N ILE A 329 -8.78 3.21 8.64
CA ILE A 329 -9.93 3.12 7.76
C ILE A 329 -9.91 1.73 7.13
N ILE A 330 -10.88 0.90 7.51
CA ILE A 330 -10.94 -0.52 7.15
C ILE A 330 -12.18 -0.76 6.27
N GLY A 331 -11.96 -1.35 5.09
CA GLY A 331 -13.01 -1.80 4.20
C GLY A 331 -12.93 -3.30 3.96
N ASN A 332 -13.91 -4.06 4.46
CA ASN A 332 -13.98 -5.52 4.38
C ASN A 332 -15.41 -6.03 4.17
N CYS A 333 -16.32 -5.20 3.67
CA CYS A 333 -17.63 -5.67 3.22
C CYS A 333 -17.51 -6.42 1.89
N ASN A 334 -18.40 -7.38 1.69
CA ASN A 334 -18.49 -8.10 0.42
C ASN A 334 -19.20 -7.22 -0.63
N ASN A 335 -18.84 -7.39 -1.90
CA ASN A 335 -19.48 -6.75 -3.06
C ASN A 335 -19.54 -5.21 -3.02
N GLN A 336 -18.54 -4.55 -2.42
CA GLN A 336 -18.41 -3.10 -2.50
C GLN A 336 -17.80 -2.66 -3.83
N VAL A 337 -18.35 -1.59 -4.40
CA VAL A 337 -17.70 -0.86 -5.49
C VAL A 337 -16.35 -0.34 -5.00
N LYS A 338 -15.29 -0.64 -5.77
CA LYS A 338 -13.93 -0.24 -5.46
C LYS A 338 -13.20 0.16 -6.72
N PHE A 339 -12.15 0.95 -6.54
CA PHE A 339 -11.13 1.15 -7.54
C PHE A 339 -9.77 1.27 -6.85
N SER A 340 -8.76 0.55 -7.35
CA SER A 340 -7.40 0.57 -6.77
C SER A 340 -7.35 0.23 -5.27
N GLU A 341 -8.12 -0.77 -4.84
CA GLU A 341 -8.23 -1.21 -3.42
C GLU A 341 -8.82 -0.15 -2.48
N LEU A 342 -9.42 0.91 -3.03
CA LEU A 342 -10.18 1.90 -2.30
C LEU A 342 -11.66 1.71 -2.58
N THR A 343 -12.43 1.35 -1.56
CA THR A 343 -13.89 1.28 -1.65
C THR A 343 -14.50 2.68 -1.51
N VAL A 344 -15.72 2.89 -2.01
CA VAL A 344 -16.38 4.20 -2.01
C VAL A 344 -16.50 4.80 -0.60
N ASP A 345 -16.80 3.97 0.39
CA ASP A 345 -16.90 4.38 1.79
C ASP A 345 -15.54 4.73 2.41
N MET A 346 -14.48 3.96 2.12
CA MET A 346 -13.11 4.31 2.49
C MET A 346 -12.68 5.63 1.86
N PHE A 347 -13.02 5.87 0.59
CA PHE A 347 -12.77 7.13 -0.12
C PHE A 347 -13.46 8.31 0.56
N ARG A 348 -14.75 8.17 0.89
CA ARG A 348 -15.53 9.20 1.59
C ARG A 348 -14.95 9.49 2.98
N MET A 349 -14.65 8.46 3.76
CA MET A 349 -14.05 8.63 5.09
C MET A 349 -12.64 9.26 4.99
N LEU A 350 -11.85 8.88 4.00
CA LEU A 350 -10.55 9.47 3.73
C LEU A 350 -10.67 10.97 3.48
N GLN A 351 -11.67 11.42 2.72
CA GLN A 351 -11.90 12.84 2.46
C GLN A 351 -12.49 13.56 3.69
N ALA A 352 -13.41 12.92 4.43
CA ALA A 352 -14.02 13.44 5.66
C ALA A 352 -13.03 13.80 6.77
N LEU A 353 -11.86 13.15 6.76
CA LEU A 353 -10.81 13.39 7.74
C LEU A 353 -9.75 14.39 7.24
N GLU A 354 -9.83 14.85 6.00
CA GLU A 354 -8.93 15.88 5.47
C GLU A 354 -9.58 17.24 5.53
N ARG A 355 -8.79 18.24 5.93
CA ARG A 355 -9.17 19.64 5.76
C ARG A 355 -9.19 20.00 4.28
N GLU A 356 -10.04 20.96 3.93
CA GLU A 356 -9.97 21.56 2.61
C GLU A 356 -8.57 22.15 2.37
N PRO A 357 -7.97 21.93 1.18
CA PRO A 357 -6.70 22.54 0.85
C PRO A 357 -6.85 24.06 0.94
N MET A 358 -6.06 24.72 1.79
CA MET A 358 -6.02 26.18 1.85
C MET A 358 -5.61 26.72 0.47
N ASN A 359 -6.54 27.38 -0.21
CA ASN A 359 -6.23 28.18 -1.39
C ASN A 359 -5.48 29.44 -0.92
N LEU A 360 -4.15 29.37 -0.87
CA LEU A 360 -3.27 30.49 -0.50
C LEU A 360 -3.54 31.76 -1.34
N ALA A 361 -4.03 31.60 -2.58
CA ALA A 361 -4.42 32.71 -3.46
C ALA A 361 -5.56 33.58 -2.90
N SER A 362 -6.47 32.99 -2.12
CA SER A 362 -7.63 33.71 -1.55
C SER A 362 -7.26 34.61 -0.37
N GLN A 363 -6.14 34.35 0.32
CA GLN A 363 -5.68 35.20 1.43
C GLN A 363 -4.97 36.46 0.93
N MET A 364 -4.37 36.45 -0.27
CA MET A 364 -3.73 37.64 -0.84
C MET A 364 -4.73 38.73 -1.26
N ASN A 365 -6.03 38.41 -1.34
CA ASN A 365 -7.08 39.33 -1.81
C ASN A 365 -7.96 39.92 -0.70
N LYS A 366 -7.56 39.84 0.58
CA LYS A 366 -8.20 40.63 1.65
C LYS A 366 -7.29 41.79 2.06
N PRO A 367 -7.46 43.00 1.49
CA PRO A 367 -6.83 44.18 2.04
C PRO A 367 -7.51 44.54 3.36
N GLY A 368 -6.76 44.47 4.47
CA GLY A 368 -7.12 45.19 5.70
C GLY A 368 -7.53 44.39 6.94
N MET A 369 -6.91 43.25 7.26
CA MET A 369 -6.93 42.75 8.64
C MET A 369 -5.52 42.77 9.23
N GLN A 370 -5.36 43.60 10.26
CA GLN A 370 -4.16 43.72 11.08
C GLN A 370 -3.69 42.35 11.56
N GLU A 371 -2.37 42.11 11.44
CA GLU A 371 -1.68 40.95 11.98
C GLU A 371 -1.83 40.91 13.51
N SER A 372 -2.86 40.22 14.01
CA SER A 372 -2.84 39.70 15.37
C SER A 372 -1.80 38.59 15.46
N ALA A 373 -0.85 38.74 16.39
CA ALA A 373 0.35 37.89 16.57
C ALA A 373 0.07 36.43 17.02
N ASP A 374 -1.15 35.94 16.89
CA ASP A 374 -1.46 34.51 17.01
C ASP A 374 -1.61 33.94 15.61
N LYS A 375 -0.52 33.40 15.04
CA LYS A 375 -0.65 32.48 13.90
C LYS A 375 -1.54 31.34 14.39
N PRO A 376 -2.74 31.10 13.81
CA PRO A 376 -3.49 29.91 14.15
C PRO A 376 -2.57 28.73 13.89
N THR A 377 -2.25 27.97 14.94
CA THR A 377 -1.45 26.76 14.84
C THR A 377 -2.09 25.90 13.77
N ARG A 378 -1.41 25.79 12.61
CA ARG A 378 -1.89 25.00 11.47
C ARG A 378 -2.21 23.61 12.00
N ARG A 379 -3.51 23.30 12.10
CA ARG A 379 -3.91 21.97 12.55
C ARG A 379 -3.51 21.00 11.44
N GLU A 380 -2.70 20.00 11.78
CA GLU A 380 -2.24 18.96 10.86
C GLU A 380 -3.37 17.95 10.59
N ASN A 381 -3.43 17.40 9.38
CA ASN A 381 -4.37 16.32 9.10
C ASN A 381 -3.98 15.07 9.89
N PRO A 382 -4.95 14.25 10.34
CA PRO A 382 -4.63 12.98 10.98
C PRO A 382 -3.91 12.06 9.99
N HIS A 383 -2.94 11.30 10.50
CA HIS A 383 -2.34 10.21 9.76
C HIS A 383 -3.39 9.12 9.50
N LYS A 384 -3.42 8.56 8.30
CA LYS A 384 -4.42 7.55 7.91
C LYS A 384 -3.77 6.25 7.47
N TYR A 385 -4.29 5.15 7.99
CA TYR A 385 -4.00 3.81 7.52
C TYR A 385 -5.20 3.29 6.75
N LEU A 386 -4.99 2.90 5.49
CA LEU A 386 -6.02 2.32 4.63
C LEU A 386 -5.82 0.81 4.58
N LEU A 387 -6.79 0.06 5.09
CA LEU A 387 -6.73 -1.40 5.15
C LEU A 387 -7.90 -1.99 4.37
N TYR A 388 -7.63 -2.42 3.13
CA TYR A 388 -8.61 -3.13 2.32
C TYR A 388 -8.52 -4.64 2.56
N LYS A 389 -9.64 -5.24 2.96
CA LYS A 389 -9.78 -6.65 3.35
C LYS A 389 -8.61 -7.18 4.20
N PRO A 390 -8.28 -6.54 5.33
CA PRO A 390 -7.17 -6.98 6.17
C PRO A 390 -7.48 -8.32 6.83
N THR A 391 -6.44 -9.13 7.01
CA THR A 391 -6.54 -10.26 7.96
C THR A 391 -6.58 -9.73 9.39
N PHE A 392 -7.11 -10.52 10.33
CA PHE A 392 -7.11 -10.18 11.75
C PHE A 392 -5.71 -9.75 12.24
N SER A 393 -4.67 -10.54 11.91
CA SER A 393 -3.29 -10.25 12.33
C SER A 393 -2.75 -8.94 11.75
N GLN A 394 -3.10 -8.63 10.48
CA GLN A 394 -2.73 -7.34 9.88
C GLN A 394 -3.39 -6.20 10.65
N LEU A 395 -4.72 -6.24 10.79
CA LEU A 395 -5.48 -5.22 11.51
C LEU A 395 -4.94 -4.99 12.93
N TYR A 396 -4.69 -6.07 13.67
CA TYR A 396 -4.19 -5.99 15.05
C TYR A 396 -2.76 -5.42 15.12
N THR A 397 -1.92 -5.69 14.12
CA THR A 397 -0.57 -5.10 14.03
C THR A 397 -0.62 -3.59 13.85
N PHE A 398 -1.50 -3.09 12.97
CA PHE A 398 -1.68 -1.65 12.76
C PHE A 398 -2.28 -0.97 14.00
N LEU A 399 -3.26 -1.59 14.67
CA LEU A 399 -3.80 -1.08 15.93
C LEU A 399 -2.72 -0.96 17.00
N ALA A 400 -1.91 -1.99 17.19
CA ALA A 400 -0.82 -1.99 18.16
C ALA A 400 0.24 -0.92 17.85
N ALA A 401 0.60 -0.76 16.57
CA ALA A 401 1.54 0.27 16.13
C ALA A 401 1.00 1.69 16.39
N SER A 402 -0.23 1.98 15.96
CA SER A 402 -0.90 3.25 16.22
C SER A 402 -1.02 3.53 17.71
N PHE A 403 -1.49 2.57 18.51
CA PHE A 403 -1.60 2.73 19.95
C PHE A 403 -0.25 3.06 20.60
N LYS A 404 0.83 2.39 20.20
CA LYS A 404 2.18 2.63 20.72
C LYS A 404 2.67 4.05 20.41
N GLU A 405 2.41 4.55 19.21
CA GLU A 405 2.94 5.81 18.71
C GLU A 405 2.01 7.01 18.97
N LEU A 406 0.76 6.78 19.37
CA LEU A 406 -0.23 7.82 19.64
C LEU A 406 0.24 8.76 20.78
N PRO A 407 0.25 10.09 20.58
CA PRO A 407 0.59 11.05 21.64
C PRO A 407 -0.41 11.01 22.82
N ALA A 408 -0.01 11.53 23.99
CA ALA A 408 -0.84 11.49 25.20
C ALA A 408 -2.17 12.25 25.08
N ASN A 409 -2.17 13.34 24.32
CA ASN A 409 -3.33 14.22 24.10
C ASN A 409 -3.97 13.98 22.73
N SER A 410 -3.98 12.72 22.29
CA SER A 410 -4.46 12.37 20.96
C SER A 410 -5.45 11.22 20.97
N VAL A 411 -6.31 11.21 19.95
CA VAL A 411 -7.35 10.22 19.73
C VAL A 411 -6.96 9.35 18.55
N LEU A 412 -7.24 8.05 18.67
CA LEU A 412 -7.24 7.10 17.56
C LEU A 412 -8.67 6.95 17.04
N LEU A 413 -8.88 7.15 15.75
CA LEU A 413 -10.13 6.80 15.06
C LEU A 413 -10.02 5.41 14.44
N ILE A 414 -11.04 4.57 14.60
CA ILE A 414 -11.22 3.34 13.83
C ILE A 414 -12.52 3.46 13.05
N TYR A 415 -12.44 3.50 11.73
CA TYR A 415 -13.58 3.27 10.85
C TYR A 415 -13.53 1.83 10.36
N LEU A 416 -14.59 1.08 10.65
CA LEU A 416 -14.70 -0.35 10.41
C LEU A 416 -15.93 -0.65 9.57
N SER A 417 -15.73 -0.80 8.26
CA SER A 417 -16.75 -1.27 7.33
C SER A 417 -16.54 -2.74 7.04
N ALA A 418 -17.39 -3.61 7.59
CA ALA A 418 -17.19 -5.06 7.46
C ALA A 418 -18.49 -5.86 7.64
N THR A 419 -18.54 -7.04 7.00
CA THR A 419 -19.66 -7.98 7.18
C THR A 419 -19.75 -8.44 8.64
N GLY A 420 -20.93 -8.38 9.25
CA GLY A 420 -21.12 -8.79 10.64
C GLY A 420 -21.07 -10.31 10.83
N VAL A 421 -20.48 -10.74 11.94
CA VAL A 421 -20.49 -12.12 12.43
C VAL A 421 -21.37 -12.18 13.66
N PHE A 422 -22.44 -12.95 13.60
CA PHE A 422 -23.43 -13.08 14.68
C PHE A 422 -23.14 -14.32 15.54
N PRO A 423 -23.50 -14.29 16.83
CA PRO A 423 -23.25 -15.41 17.72
C PRO A 423 -23.99 -16.68 17.30
N THR A 424 -23.30 -17.82 17.38
CA THR A 424 -23.84 -19.14 17.07
C THR A 424 -24.27 -19.84 18.37
N GLY A 425 -25.42 -19.45 18.91
CA GLY A 425 -26.04 -20.08 20.08
C GLY A 425 -26.28 -19.14 21.27
N ARG A 426 -27.13 -19.55 22.22
CA ARG A 426 -27.33 -18.86 23.50
C ARG A 426 -26.19 -19.27 24.43
N SER A 427 -25.24 -18.38 24.71
CA SER A 427 -24.31 -18.54 25.81
C SER A 427 -24.92 -17.91 27.07
N ASP A 428 -24.88 -18.62 28.20
CA ASP A 428 -25.24 -18.09 29.52
C ASP A 428 -24.18 -17.12 30.08
N SER A 429 -23.16 -16.81 29.27
CA SER A 429 -22.09 -15.83 29.49
C SER A 429 -22.33 -14.63 28.58
N GLU A 430 -22.40 -13.44 29.16
CA GLU A 430 -22.60 -12.14 28.50
C GLU A 430 -21.26 -11.43 28.20
N GLY A 431 -20.21 -12.18 27.85
CA GLY A 431 -18.88 -11.63 27.57
C GLY A 431 -18.80 -10.80 26.26
N PRO A 432 -17.81 -9.90 26.11
CA PRO A 432 -17.63 -9.08 24.90
C PRO A 432 -17.25 -9.89 23.65
N TYR A 433 -17.04 -11.20 23.80
CA TYR A 433 -16.80 -12.16 22.71
C TYR A 433 -18.04 -12.99 22.38
N ASP A 434 -19.15 -12.79 23.11
CA ASP A 434 -20.38 -13.57 22.99
C ASP A 434 -21.43 -12.87 22.13
N PHE A 435 -21.24 -11.59 21.82
CA PHE A 435 -22.08 -10.82 20.88
C PHE A 435 -21.65 -10.96 19.40
N GLY A 436 -20.66 -11.81 19.12
CA GLY A 436 -20.00 -11.87 17.82
C GLY A 436 -19.14 -10.62 17.55
N GLY A 437 -19.00 -10.24 16.30
CA GLY A 437 -18.14 -9.12 15.90
C GLY A 437 -18.23 -8.82 14.41
N VAL A 438 -17.12 -8.38 13.81
CA VAL A 438 -17.03 -8.22 12.35
C VAL A 438 -16.05 -9.18 11.73
N LEU A 439 -16.34 -9.60 10.50
CA LEU A 439 -15.48 -10.47 9.73
C LEU A 439 -14.20 -9.74 9.35
N THR A 440 -13.08 -10.44 9.46
CA THR A 440 -11.78 -10.09 8.86
C THR A 440 -11.48 -11.07 7.75
N ASN A 441 -10.60 -10.71 6.83
CA ASN A 441 -10.30 -11.55 5.69
C ASN A 441 -9.55 -12.82 6.12
N SER A 442 -9.92 -13.97 5.54
CA SER A 442 -9.17 -15.22 5.70
C SER A 442 -8.43 -15.54 4.40
N ASN A 443 -7.20 -16.04 4.51
CA ASN A 443 -6.45 -16.50 3.33
C ASN A 443 -7.09 -17.71 2.63
N ARG A 444 -8.22 -18.25 3.12
CA ARG A 444 -8.90 -19.47 2.63
C ARG A 444 -10.17 -19.21 1.83
N ASP A 445 -10.73 -17.99 1.83
CA ASP A 445 -12.03 -17.71 1.18
C ASP A 445 -11.98 -17.72 -0.35
N ILE A 446 -10.79 -17.83 -0.94
CA ILE A 446 -10.58 -17.88 -2.39
C ILE A 446 -10.89 -19.27 -3.00
N ILE A 447 -10.91 -20.33 -2.20
CA ILE A 447 -10.95 -21.70 -2.74
C ILE A 447 -12.36 -22.28 -2.79
N ASN A 448 -13.30 -21.84 -1.95
CA ASN A 448 -14.66 -22.41 -1.91
C ASN A 448 -15.70 -21.38 -1.46
N GLY A 449 -16.32 -20.69 -2.41
CA GLY A 449 -17.41 -19.73 -2.17
C GLY A 449 -18.67 -20.32 -1.53
N ASP A 450 -18.81 -21.65 -1.49
CA ASP A 450 -20.02 -22.33 -1.00
C ASP A 450 -19.85 -23.14 0.31
N ALA A 451 -18.69 -23.09 0.96
CA ALA A 451 -18.39 -23.95 2.11
C ALA A 451 -18.42 -23.26 3.49
N ILE A 452 -18.97 -22.05 3.59
CA ILE A 452 -18.95 -21.25 4.83
C ILE A 452 -19.97 -21.75 5.88
N HIS A 453 -20.96 -22.56 5.50
CA HIS A 453 -22.03 -22.96 6.42
C HIS A 453 -21.80 -24.25 7.25
N LYS A 454 -20.61 -24.87 7.22
CA LYS A 454 -20.34 -26.10 8.01
C LYS A 454 -18.92 -26.17 8.58
N ARG A 455 -18.55 -25.26 9.48
CA ARG A 455 -17.39 -25.49 10.38
C ARG A 455 -17.84 -25.58 11.83
N ASN A 456 -17.16 -26.48 12.56
CA ASN A 456 -17.48 -26.93 13.91
C ASN A 456 -17.77 -25.77 14.88
N GLN A 457 -18.97 -25.78 15.46
CA GLN A 457 -19.55 -24.78 16.37
C GLN A 457 -18.88 -24.71 17.77
N SER A 458 -17.72 -25.35 17.98
CA SER A 458 -17.10 -25.43 19.31
C SER A 458 -16.03 -24.38 19.58
N GLN A 459 -15.58 -23.63 18.57
CA GLN A 459 -14.54 -22.60 18.70
C GLN A 459 -15.02 -21.27 18.10
N LYS A 460 -14.76 -20.17 18.81
CA LYS A 460 -15.08 -18.81 18.33
C LYS A 460 -14.34 -18.51 17.02
N GLU A 461 -14.97 -17.77 16.12
CA GLU A 461 -14.44 -17.50 14.78
C GLU A 461 -13.09 -16.74 14.85
N MET A 462 -12.01 -17.38 14.42
CA MET A 462 -10.64 -16.85 14.48
C MET A 462 -10.44 -15.65 13.54
N HIS A 463 -11.25 -15.56 12.48
CA HIS A 463 -11.23 -14.45 11.54
C HIS A 463 -12.32 -13.41 11.85
N CYS A 464 -12.69 -13.25 13.12
CA CYS A 464 -13.64 -12.24 13.58
C CYS A 464 -12.95 -11.29 14.56
N LEU A 465 -13.06 -9.99 14.31
CA LEU A 465 -12.71 -8.97 15.29
C LEU A 465 -13.90 -8.79 16.23
N HIS A 466 -13.77 -9.19 17.49
CA HIS A 466 -14.80 -9.02 18.51
C HIS A 466 -14.61 -7.67 19.23
N PRO A 467 -15.66 -7.12 19.85
CA PRO A 467 -15.50 -5.93 20.70
C PRO A 467 -14.43 -6.10 21.80
N GLY A 468 -14.32 -7.30 22.37
CA GLY A 468 -13.33 -7.63 23.40
C GLY A 468 -11.87 -7.48 22.94
N ASP A 469 -11.59 -7.66 21.65
CA ASP A 469 -10.24 -7.51 21.08
C ASP A 469 -9.77 -6.05 21.09
N LEU A 470 -10.69 -5.08 21.25
CA LEU A 470 -10.36 -3.67 21.29
C LEU A 470 -10.00 -3.17 22.70
N TYR A 471 -10.28 -3.97 23.74
CA TYR A 471 -10.05 -3.60 25.13
C TYR A 471 -8.61 -3.18 25.46
N PRO A 472 -7.54 -3.84 24.93
CA PRO A 472 -6.17 -3.39 25.19
C PRO A 472 -5.86 -1.97 24.69
N PHE A 473 -6.62 -1.48 23.71
CA PHE A 473 -6.40 -0.19 23.06
C PHE A 473 -7.22 0.96 23.68
N THR A 474 -8.14 0.68 24.60
CA THR A 474 -8.95 1.70 25.31
C THR A 474 -8.18 2.46 26.40
N ARG A 475 -6.93 2.06 26.66
CA ARG A 475 -5.99 2.78 27.55
C ARG A 475 -5.59 4.16 27.01
N LYS A 476 -5.93 4.47 25.76
CA LYS A 476 -5.83 5.80 25.15
C LYS A 476 -7.19 6.19 24.55
N PRO A 477 -7.48 7.49 24.37
CA PRO A 477 -8.73 7.93 23.76
C PRO A 477 -8.94 7.26 22.39
N LEU A 478 -10.06 6.55 22.26
CA LEU A 478 -10.41 5.76 21.09
C LEU A 478 -11.82 6.14 20.65
N PHE A 479 -11.99 6.42 19.36
CA PHE A 479 -13.28 6.68 18.74
C PHE A 479 -13.52 5.67 17.62
N ILE A 480 -14.66 5.00 17.63
CA ILE A 480 -14.95 3.89 16.73
C ILE A 480 -16.23 4.18 15.97
N ILE A 481 -16.18 4.01 14.64
CA ILE A 481 -17.32 3.99 13.75
C ILE A 481 -17.40 2.57 13.17
N VAL A 482 -18.49 1.86 13.43
CA VAL A 482 -18.72 0.50 12.92
C VAL A 482 -19.87 0.53 11.92
N ASP A 483 -19.54 0.39 10.64
CA ASP A 483 -20.50 0.16 9.56
C ASP A 483 -20.58 -1.36 9.29
N SER A 484 -21.52 -2.00 9.97
CA SER A 484 -21.70 -3.45 9.91
C SER A 484 -23.12 -3.85 10.27
N SER A 485 -23.58 -4.97 9.70
CA SER A 485 -24.84 -5.61 10.09
C SER A 485 -24.87 -6.05 11.56
N ASN A 486 -23.71 -6.23 12.21
CA ASN A 486 -23.60 -6.54 13.64
C ASN A 486 -22.96 -5.39 14.45
N SER A 487 -23.14 -4.14 14.03
CA SER A 487 -22.63 -2.94 14.76
C SER A 487 -23.14 -2.84 16.21
N VAL A 488 -24.33 -3.41 16.49
CA VAL A 488 -24.94 -3.44 17.83
C VAL A 488 -24.03 -4.12 18.86
N ALA A 489 -23.25 -5.14 18.48
CA ALA A 489 -22.32 -5.84 19.37
C ALA A 489 -21.30 -4.89 20.03
N TYR A 490 -20.82 -3.88 19.29
CA TYR A 490 -19.85 -2.89 19.78
C TYR A 490 -20.49 -1.81 20.65
N LYS A 491 -21.80 -1.57 20.48
CA LYS A 491 -22.55 -0.63 21.31
C LYS A 491 -22.80 -1.21 22.71
N LEU A 492 -23.25 -2.47 22.76
CA LEU A 492 -23.58 -3.15 24.02
C LEU A 492 -22.34 -3.33 24.90
N SER A 493 -21.20 -3.71 24.31
CA SER A 493 -19.93 -3.83 25.05
C SER A 493 -19.42 -2.52 25.65
N ALA A 494 -19.84 -1.37 25.14
CA ALA A 494 -19.44 -0.06 25.64
C ALA A 494 -20.33 0.45 26.79
N SER A 495 -21.53 -0.11 26.95
CA SER A 495 -22.53 0.36 27.91
C SER A 495 -22.56 -0.39 29.24
N ASP A 496 -21.85 -1.51 29.39
CA ASP A 496 -21.80 -2.26 30.65
C ASP A 496 -20.64 -1.83 31.57
N PRO A 497 -20.94 -1.23 32.75
CA PRO A 497 -19.92 -0.83 33.72
C PRO A 497 -19.38 -2.00 34.57
N GLU A 498 -20.09 -3.11 34.66
CA GLU A 498 -19.68 -4.30 35.43
C GLU A 498 -18.51 -5.09 34.79
N PHE A 499 -18.08 -4.67 33.60
CA PHE A 499 -17.12 -5.38 32.76
C PHE A 499 -15.64 -5.06 33.00
N TYR A 500 -15.32 -4.24 34.02
CA TYR A 500 -13.96 -4.20 34.54
C TYR A 500 -13.65 -5.57 35.18
N PRO A 501 -12.58 -6.28 34.78
CA PRO A 501 -12.32 -7.61 35.32
C PRO A 501 -12.01 -7.49 36.82
N SER A 502 -13.03 -7.68 37.65
CA SER A 502 -12.90 -8.04 39.06
C SER A 502 -12.43 -9.50 39.22
N SER A 503 -12.27 -10.24 38.12
CA SER A 503 -11.91 -11.65 38.12
C SER A 503 -10.48 -11.97 38.59
N TYR A 504 -9.68 -10.98 38.99
CA TYR A 504 -8.44 -11.26 39.73
C TYR A 504 -8.66 -11.44 41.25
N SER A 505 -9.83 -11.08 41.78
CA SER A 505 -10.18 -11.30 43.20
C SER A 505 -10.76 -12.69 43.46
N ALA A 506 -11.41 -13.31 42.47
CA ALA A 506 -12.11 -14.58 42.67
C ALA A 506 -11.20 -15.83 42.71
N TYR A 507 -9.91 -15.70 42.34
CA TYR A 507 -8.93 -16.78 42.49
C TYR A 507 -8.15 -16.73 43.82
N ALA A 508 -8.35 -15.69 44.63
CA ALA A 508 -7.68 -15.56 45.93
C ALA A 508 -8.48 -16.14 47.10
N GLU A 509 -9.80 -16.35 46.95
CA GLU A 509 -10.67 -16.78 48.05
C GLU A 509 -10.90 -18.30 48.14
N SER A 510 -10.25 -19.12 47.30
CA SER A 510 -10.38 -20.59 47.36
C SER A 510 -9.17 -21.33 47.93
N TYR A 511 -8.29 -20.64 48.66
CA TYR A 511 -7.13 -21.24 49.34
C TYR A 511 -7.12 -21.00 50.86
N GLU A 512 -8.29 -20.79 51.48
CA GLU A 512 -8.46 -20.88 52.93
C GLU A 512 -9.55 -21.89 53.29
N ASP A 513 -9.34 -23.17 52.98
CA ASP A 513 -9.89 -24.24 53.81
C ASP A 513 -9.11 -25.55 53.59
N GLY A 514 -8.64 -26.17 54.66
CA GLY A 514 -7.97 -27.48 54.62
C GLY A 514 -6.50 -27.51 55.05
N CYS A 515 -6.18 -27.02 56.24
CA CYS A 515 -5.04 -27.56 56.99
C CYS A 515 -5.40 -28.98 57.48
N GLU A 516 -5.09 -30.00 56.69
CA GLU A 516 -4.99 -31.38 57.18
C GLU A 516 -3.56 -31.92 56.99
N ASP A 517 -3.16 -32.69 57.99
CA ASP A 517 -1.79 -33.10 58.33
C ASP A 517 -1.03 -33.80 57.20
N TYR A 518 0.19 -33.32 56.92
CA TYR A 518 1.22 -34.11 56.24
C TYR A 518 2.09 -34.85 57.27
N PRO A 519 2.38 -36.15 57.10
CA PRO A 519 3.29 -36.85 57.98
C PRO A 519 4.72 -36.36 57.75
N THR A 520 5.39 -35.97 58.83
CA THR A 520 6.84 -35.78 58.88
C THR A 520 7.55 -37.10 58.60
N LEU A 521 8.27 -37.17 57.47
CA LEU A 521 9.30 -38.17 57.24
C LEU A 521 10.55 -37.74 58.03
N SER A 522 10.82 -38.48 59.10
CA SER A 522 12.09 -38.52 59.80
C SER A 522 13.04 -39.54 59.16
N ASP A 523 14.32 -39.15 59.15
CA ASP A 523 15.57 -39.84 58.78
C ASP A 523 15.95 -39.94 57.30
#